data_AF-A0A838T786-F1
#
_entry.id   AF-A0A838T786-F1
#
_cell.length_a   1.000
_cell.length_b   1.000
_cell.length_c   1.000
_cell.angle_alpha   90.00
_cell.angle_beta   90.00
_cell.angle_gamma   90.00
#
_symmetry.space_group_name_H-M   'P 1'
#
loop_
_entity.id
_entity.type
_entity.pdbx_description
1 polymer ?
#
loop_
_entity_poly.entity_id
_entity_poly.type
_entity_poly.pdbx_seq_one_letter_code
_entity_poly.pdbx_strand_id
1 'polypeptide(L)' 'MKHFAVMYSYPNKIPLSLQEVKRINKRLEAIPFDTLYGFYSYQNLSKDVKEILKRSMERYSGD' A
#
# COMPACT_ATOMS: atom_id res chain seq x y z
N MET A 1 7.71 8.63 9.43
CA MET A 1 7.08 7.33 9.15
C MET A 1 6.55 7.39 7.70
N LYS A 2 7.04 6.53 6.79
CA LYS A 2 6.65 6.57 5.36
C LYS A 2 5.36 5.74 5.20
N HIS A 3 4.26 6.37 4.79
CA HIS A 3 2.96 5.70 4.60
C HIS A 3 2.45 5.89 3.18
N PHE A 4 1.68 4.92 2.69
CA PHE A 4 1.12 4.96 1.35
C PHE A 4 -0.32 5.46 1.34
N ALA A 5 -0.73 6.06 0.21
CA ALA A 5 -2.12 6.38 -0.09
C ALA A 5 -2.75 5.36 -1.05
N VAL A 6 -2.50 4.05 -0.88
CA VAL A 6 -3.16 3.00 -1.68
C VAL A 6 -4.57 2.68 -1.19
N MET A 7 -4.96 3.22 -0.02
CA MET A 7 -6.24 2.94 0.66
C MET A 7 -7.24 4.07 0.60
N TYR A 8 -6.98 5.06 -0.24
CA TYR A 8 -7.89 6.17 -0.44
C TYR A 8 -8.21 6.29 -1.92
N SER A 9 -9.47 6.59 -2.23
CA SER A 9 -9.86 6.92 -3.59
C SER A 9 -9.11 8.15 -4.06
N TYR A 10 -8.72 8.17 -5.33
CA TYR A 10 -8.21 9.37 -5.97
C TYR A 10 -9.26 9.89 -6.96
N PRO A 11 -9.51 11.21 -7.06
CA PRO A 11 -8.86 12.31 -6.32
C PRO A 11 -9.50 12.61 -4.95
N ASN A 12 -10.61 11.95 -4.61
CA ASN A 12 -11.49 12.35 -3.51
C ASN A 12 -10.95 12.05 -2.10
N LYS A 13 -9.89 11.26 -1.98
CA LYS A 13 -9.23 10.85 -0.72
C LYS A 13 -10.20 10.24 0.30
N ILE A 14 -11.14 9.41 -0.15
CA ILE A 14 -12.07 8.67 0.73
C ILE A 14 -11.50 7.28 1.02
N PRO A 15 -11.52 6.79 2.27
CA PRO A 15 -11.08 5.43 2.59
C PRO A 15 -11.74 4.37 1.71
N LEU A 16 -10.96 3.42 1.21
CA LEU A 16 -11.48 2.21 0.57
C LEU A 16 -12.11 1.30 1.61
N SER A 17 -13.04 0.45 1.18
CA SER A 17 -13.62 -0.58 2.06
C SER A 17 -12.55 -1.58 2.50
N LEU A 18 -12.71 -2.16 3.70
CA LEU A 18 -11.79 -3.19 4.21
C LEU A 18 -11.63 -4.37 3.23
N GLN A 19 -12.71 -4.74 2.53
CA GLN A 19 -12.68 -5.78 1.50
C GLN A 19 -11.70 -5.44 0.37
N GLU A 20 -11.70 -4.19 -0.10
CA GLU A 20 -10.79 -3.75 -1.16
C GLU A 20 -9.35 -3.68 -0.68
N VAL A 21 -9.11 -3.22 0.57
CA VAL A 21 -7.77 -3.25 1.19
C VAL A 21 -7.22 -4.68 1.21
N LYS A 22 -8.02 -5.65 1.69
CA LYS A 22 -7.64 -7.07 1.76
C LYS A 22 -7.40 -7.67 0.37
N ARG A 23 -8.24 -7.32 -0.62
CA ARG A 23 -8.09 -7.75 -2.02
C ARG A 23 -6.79 -7.24 -2.64
N ILE A 24 -6.45 -5.98 -2.42
CA ILE A 24 -5.21 -5.37 -2.90
C ILE A 24 -4.00 -6.04 -2.25
N ASN A 25 -4.03 -6.27 -0.92
CA ASN A 25 -2.92 -6.94 -0.22
C ASN A 25 -2.59 -8.29 -0.84
N LYS A 26 -3.62 -9.12 -1.03
CA LYS A 26 -3.47 -10.48 -1.56
C LYS A 26 -2.88 -10.49 -2.98
N ARG A 27 -3.19 -9.48 -3.81
CA ARG A 27 -2.60 -9.34 -5.14
C ARG A 27 -1.14 -8.91 -5.08
N LEU A 28 -0.79 -7.99 -4.18
CA LEU A 28 0.59 -7.51 -4.01
C LEU A 28 1.51 -8.60 -3.42
N GLU A 29 0.99 -9.51 -2.60
CA GLU A 29 1.73 -10.68 -2.13
C GLU A 29 2.12 -11.61 -3.28
N ALA A 30 1.24 -11.81 -4.26
CA ALA A 30 1.44 -12.72 -5.38
C ALA A 30 2.35 -12.18 -6.50
N ILE A 31 2.58 -10.86 -6.57
CA ILE A 31 3.41 -10.24 -7.60
C ILE A 31 4.86 -10.14 -7.10
N PRO A 32 5.86 -10.69 -7.80
CA PRO A 32 7.26 -10.48 -7.46
C PRO A 32 7.66 -9.04 -7.83
N PHE A 33 8.14 -8.28 -6.85
CA PHE A 33 8.70 -6.95 -7.03
C PHE A 33 9.65 -6.62 -5.89
N ASP A 34 10.64 -5.78 -6.17
CA ASP A 34 11.62 -5.26 -5.22
C ASP A 34 11.58 -3.73 -5.08
N THR A 35 10.82 -3.06 -5.94
CA THR A 35 10.74 -1.61 -6.04
C THR A 35 9.30 -1.17 -6.25
N LEU A 36 8.91 -0.06 -5.64
CA LEU A 36 7.59 0.56 -5.76
C LEU A 36 7.77 2.05 -6.02
N TYR A 37 7.12 2.55 -7.07
CA TYR A 37 7.14 3.96 -7.45
C TYR A 37 5.82 4.62 -7.10
N GLY A 38 5.89 5.75 -6.39
CA GLY A 38 4.72 6.56 -6.06
C GLY A 38 4.53 7.73 -7.01
N PHE A 39 3.51 8.53 -6.75
CA PHE A 39 3.24 9.74 -7.53
C PHE A 39 4.32 10.81 -7.29
N TYR A 40 4.76 10.95 -6.04
CA TYR A 40 5.88 11.81 -5.67
C TYR A 40 7.15 10.99 -5.46
N SER A 41 8.30 11.52 -5.87
CA SER A 41 9.60 10.82 -5.79
C SER A 41 9.97 10.35 -4.37
N TYR A 42 9.58 11.09 -3.32
CA TYR A 42 9.82 10.69 -1.93
C TYR A 42 9.02 9.46 -1.47
N GLN A 43 8.03 9.03 -2.25
CA GLN A 43 7.24 7.83 -2.01
C GLN A 43 7.87 6.58 -2.63
N ASN A 44 8.91 6.74 -3.46
CA ASN A 44 9.60 5.61 -4.06
C ASN A 44 10.31 4.77 -3.00
N LEU A 45 10.21 3.45 -3.12
CA LEU A 45 10.84 2.49 -2.24
C LEU A 45 11.56 1.45 -3.07
N SER A 46 12.83 1.22 -2.76
CA SER A 46 13.67 0.18 -3.37
C SER A 46 14.36 -0.71 -2.31
N LYS A 47 14.03 -0.50 -1.03
CA LYS A 47 14.56 -1.26 0.11
C LYS A 47 13.41 -1.62 1.03
N ASP A 48 13.45 -2.85 1.56
CA ASP A 48 12.46 -3.40 2.50
C ASP A 48 11.00 -3.24 2.04
N VAL A 49 10.78 -3.23 0.71
CA VAL A 49 9.51 -2.78 0.12
C VAL A 49 8.35 -3.63 0.58
N LYS A 50 8.54 -4.96 0.63
CA LYS A 50 7.51 -5.91 1.08
C LYS A 50 7.17 -5.72 2.57
N GLU A 51 8.15 -5.46 3.42
CA GLU A 51 7.94 -5.23 4.86
C GLU A 51 7.24 -3.90 5.13
N ILE A 52 7.69 -2.82 4.48
CA ILE A 52 7.07 -1.49 4.60
C ILE A 52 5.63 -1.54 4.09
N LEU A 53 5.38 -2.23 2.97
CA LEU A 53 4.03 -2.43 2.45
C LEU A 53 3.18 -3.21 3.45
N LYS A 54 3.65 -4.37 3.93
CA LYS A 54 2.91 -5.20 4.90
C LYS A 54 2.46 -4.40 6.13
N ARG A 55 3.38 -3.65 6.76
CA ARG A 55 3.07 -2.76 7.90
C ARG A 55 2.03 -1.70 7.56
N SER A 56 2.11 -1.13 6.35
CA SER A 56 1.11 -0.18 5.89
C SER A 56 -0.25 -0.84 5.71
N MET A 57 -0.32 -2.06 5.17
CA MET A 57 -1.59 -2.78 4.98
C MET A 57 -2.21 -3.16 6.33
N GLU A 58 -1.43 -3.66 7.28
CA GLU A 58 -1.86 -4.02 8.64
C GLU A 58 -2.60 -2.84 9.30
N ARG A 59 -2.08 -1.62 9.18
CA ARG A 59 -2.71 -0.39 9.70
C ARG A 59 -4.15 -0.17 9.19
N TYR A 60 -4.48 -0.64 7.99
CA TYR A 60 -5.79 -0.45 7.35
C TYR A 60 -6.62 -1.74 7.30
N SER A 61 -6.10 -2.87 7.81
CA SER A 61 -6.77 -4.18 7.71
C SER A 61 -7.88 -4.37 8.74
N GLY A 62 -7.90 -3.52 9.78
CA GLY A 62 -8.87 -3.59 10.89
C GLY A 62 -8.57 -4.69 11.91
N ASP A 63 -7.43 -5.36 11.79
CA ASP A 63 -6.93 -6.40 12.70
C ASP A 63 -5.94 -5.80 13.72
#